data_AF-A0A2M6P1V7-F1
#
_entry.id   AF-A0A2M6P1V7-F1
#
_cell.length_a   1.000
_cell.length_b   1.000
_cell.length_c   1.000
_cell.angle_alpha   90.00
_cell.angle_beta   90.00
_cell.angle_gamma   90.00
#
_symmetry.space_group_name_H-M   'P 1'
#
loop_
_entity.id
_entity.type
_entity.pdbx_description
1 polymer ?
#
loop_
_entity_poly.entity_id
_entity_poly.type
_entity_poly.pdbx_seq_one_letter_code
_entity_poly.pdbx_strand_id
1 'polypeptide(L)' 'NNANFVSKYNVSDLIYYEEYVSIYDAIAREKQLKGWTRKKKLSLIKNINPDLVNLYKNFL' A
#
# COMPACT_ATOMS: atom_id res chain seq x y z
N ASN A 1 -14.43 -16.20 2.57
CA ASN A 1 -13.34 -16.09 3.57
C ASN A 1 -12.09 -15.46 2.93
N ASN A 2 -12.03 -14.13 2.88
CA ASN A 2 -10.98 -13.35 2.18
C ASN A 2 -9.68 -13.16 3.00
N ALA A 3 -9.55 -13.79 4.17
CA ALA A 3 -8.40 -13.65 5.06
C ALA A 3 -7.18 -14.52 4.66
N ASN A 4 -7.34 -15.48 3.76
CA ASN A 4 -6.29 -16.46 3.42
C ASN A 4 -5.05 -15.86 2.76
N PHE A 5 -5.16 -14.72 2.07
CA PHE A 5 -4.00 -14.09 1.43
C PHE A 5 -3.09 -13.42 2.46
N VAL A 6 -3.68 -12.69 3.40
CA VAL A 6 -2.94 -11.94 4.42
C VAL A 6 -2.20 -12.89 5.35
N SER A 7 -2.84 -13.97 5.82
CA SER A 7 -2.18 -14.94 6.69
C SER A 7 -1.11 -15.74 5.96
N LYS A 8 -1.34 -16.14 4.71
CA LYS A 8 -0.38 -16.93 3.91
C LYS A 8 0.93 -16.19 3.66
N TYR A 9 0.87 -14.87 3.47
CA TYR A 9 2.05 -14.05 3.13
C TYR A 9 2.50 -13.14 4.27
N ASN A 10 1.96 -13.31 5.47
CA ASN A 10 2.27 -12.52 6.66
C ASN A 10 2.29 -11.00 6.38
N VAL A 11 1.29 -10.51 5.63
CA VAL A 11 1.19 -9.10 5.23
C VAL A 11 0.86 -8.26 6.45
N SER A 12 1.90 -7.80 7.16
CA SER A 12 1.81 -7.08 8.43
C SER A 12 2.50 -5.70 8.40
N ASP A 13 3.27 -5.41 7.35
CA ASP A 13 4.00 -4.15 7.24
C ASP A 13 3.23 -3.09 6.43
N LEU A 14 3.03 -1.92 7.04
CA LEU A 14 2.50 -0.74 6.36
C LEU A 14 3.68 -0.02 5.70
N ILE A 15 3.89 -0.21 4.40
CA ILE A 15 5.02 0.40 3.68
C ILE A 15 4.63 1.63 2.85
N TYR A 16 3.33 1.87 2.66
CA TYR A 16 2.81 2.95 1.82
C TYR A 16 1.35 3.27 2.15
N TYR A 17 1.02 4.56 2.20
CA TYR A 17 -0.35 5.05 2.22
C TYR A 17 -0.42 6.41 1.48
N GLU A 18 -1.62 6.78 1.06
CA GLU A 18 -1.93 8.09 0.48
C GLU A 18 -3.20 8.61 1.17
N GLU A 19 -3.22 9.90 1.51
CA GLU A 19 -4.39 10.55 2.11
C GLU A 19 -5.17 11.32 1.05
N TYR A 20 -6.49 11.25 1.13
CA TYR A 20 -7.40 11.93 0.22
C TYR A 20 -8.53 12.55 1.02
N VAL A 21 -8.91 13.78 0.64
CA VAL A 21 -10.06 14.48 1.23
C VAL A 21 -11.38 13.86 0.79
N SER A 22 -11.45 13.40 -0.47
CA SER A 22 -12.63 12.79 -1.07
C SER A 22 -12.52 11.27 -1.09
N ILE A 23 -13.57 10.59 -0.63
CA ILE A 23 -13.67 9.13 -0.70
C ILE A 23 -13.67 8.63 -2.16
N TYR A 24 -14.23 9.42 -3.09
CA TYR A 24 -14.26 9.06 -4.51
C TYR A 24 -12.86 9.02 -5.12
N ASP A 25 -11.99 9.96 -4.72
CA ASP A 25 -10.61 10.01 -5.18
C ASP A 25 -9.81 8.82 -4.63
N ALA A 26 -9.99 8.51 -3.34
CA ALA A 26 -9.39 7.33 -2.71
C ALA A 26 -9.79 6.03 -3.43
N ILE A 27 -11.08 5.85 -3.74
CA ILE A 27 -11.59 4.67 -4.45
C ILE A 27 -11.04 4.61 -5.88
N ALA A 28 -11.03 5.74 -6.60
CA ALA A 28 -10.51 5.79 -7.97
C ALA A 28 -9.03 5.42 -8.01
N ARG A 29 -8.25 5.94 -7.05
CA ARG A 29 -6.84 5.64 -6.90
C ARG A 29 -6.59 4.17 -6.55
N GLU A 30 -7.36 3.62 -5.62
CA GLU A 30 -7.26 2.20 -5.25
C GLU A 30 -7.50 1.30 -6.47
N LYS A 31 -8.53 1.59 -7.27
CA LYS A 31 -8.82 0.88 -8.53
C LYS A 31 -7.65 0.99 -9.51
N GLN A 32 -7.09 2.19 -9.68
CA GLN A 32 -5.93 2.43 -10.53
C GLN A 32 -4.74 1.58 -10.08
N LEU A 33 -4.42 1.58 -8.78
CA LEU A 33 -3.32 0.82 -8.21
C LEU A 33 -3.55 -0.68 -8.32
N LYS A 34 -4.76 -1.20 -8.11
CA LYS A 34 -5.08 -2.62 -8.24
C LYS A 34 -4.69 -3.18 -9.61
N GLY A 35 -4.88 -2.41 -10.68
CA GLY A 35 -4.48 -2.78 -12.05
C GLY A 35 -3.00 -2.63 -12.37
N TRP A 36 -2.17 -2.08 -11.47
CA TRP A 36 -0.75 -1.87 -11.74
C TRP A 36 0.09 -3.14 -11.55
N THR A 37 1.14 -3.25 -12.37
CA THR A 37 2.20 -4.24 -12.18
C THR A 37 2.93 -4.01 -10.85
N ARG A 38 3.50 -5.09 -10.28
CA ARG A 38 4.32 -5.01 -9.06
C ARG A 38 5.47 -4.02 -9.19
N LYS A 39 6.14 -3.96 -10.36
CA LYS A 39 7.24 -3.00 -10.63
C LYS A 39 6.77 -1.55 -10.51
N LYS A 40 5.60 -1.23 -11.06
CA LYS A 40 5.06 0.14 -11.00
C LYS A 40 4.68 0.54 -9.58
N LYS A 41 4.06 -0.38 -8.82
CA LYS A 41 3.77 -0.19 -7.39
C LYS A 41 5.06 0.03 -6.60
N LEU A 42 6.08 -0.81 -6.79
CA LEU A 42 7.35 -0.67 -6.08
C LEU A 42 8.07 0.64 -6.40
N SER A 43 8.04 1.10 -7.65
CA SER A 43 8.61 2.39 -8.03
C SER A 43 7.94 3.55 -7.28
N LEU A 44 6.60 3.54 -7.24
CA LEU A 44 5.81 4.53 -6.48
C LEU A 44 6.18 4.50 -5.00
N ILE A 45 6.18 3.32 -4.38
CA ILE A 45 6.47 3.16 -2.96
C ILE A 45 7.88 3.66 -2.65
N LYS A 46 8.89 3.25 -3.44
CA LYS A 46 10.29 3.62 -3.22
C LYS A 46 10.59 5.11 -3.41
N ASN A 47 9.75 5.85 -4.14
CA ASN A 47 9.89 7.30 -4.20
C ASN A 47 9.57 7.99 -2.85
N ILE A 48 8.75 7.37 -2.00
CA ILE A 48 8.34 7.91 -0.69
C ILE A 48 9.06 7.19 0.46
N ASN A 49 9.21 5.88 0.34
CA ASN A 49 9.83 4.99 1.32
C ASN A 49 10.88 4.11 0.62
N PRO A 50 12.08 4.66 0.33
CA PRO A 50 13.13 3.96 -0.42
C PRO A 50 13.53 2.61 0.19
N ASP A 51 13.59 2.58 1.52
CA ASP A 51 14.04 1.44 2.33
C ASP A 51 12.90 0.46 2.69
N LEU A 52 11.67 0.76 2.26
CA LEU A 52 10.48 -0.07 2.51
C LEU A 52 10.27 -0.36 4.01
N VAL A 53 10.58 0.60 4.87
CA VAL A 53 10.39 0.45 6.32
C VAL A 53 8.92 0.43 6.68
N ASN A 54 8.58 -0.27 7.77
CA ASN A 54 7.20 -0.30 8.28
C ASN A 54 6.85 1.05 8.92
N LEU A 55 6.03 1.82 8.22
CA LEU A 55 5.59 3.15 8.62
C LEU A 55 4.75 3.13 9.89
N TYR A 56 4.04 2.03 10.19
CA TYR A 56 3.27 1.90 11.43
C TYR A 56 4.18 1.95 12.67
N LYS A 57 5.38 1.37 12.59
CA LYS A 57 6.34 1.36 13.70
C LYS A 57 6.95 2.72 13.99
N ASN A 58 6.89 3.67 13.04
CA ASN A 58 7.38 5.03 13.26
C ASN A 58 6.36 5.91 14.00
N PHE A 59 5.12 5.45 14.16
CA PHE A 59 4.09 6.14 14.95
C PHE A 59 4.05 5.70 16.42
N LEU A 60 4.84 4.68 16.79
CA LEU A 60 5.00 4.17 18.16
C LEU A 60 6.35 4.64 18.73
#